data_AF-A0A136LJF1-F1
#
_entry.id   AF-A0A136LJF1-F1
#
_cell.length_a   1.000
_cell.length_b   1.000
_cell.length_c   1.000
_cell.angle_alpha   90.00
_cell.angle_beta   90.00
_cell.angle_gamma   90.00
#
_symmetry.space_group_name_H-M   'P 1'
#
loop_
_entity.id
_entity.type
_entity.pdbx_description
1 polymer ?
#
loop_
_entity_poly.entity_id
_entity_poly.type
_entity_poly.pdbx_seq_one_letter_code
_entity_poly.pdbx_strand_id
1 'polypeptide(L)'
;MTPHSRSESRSVFAGVAFISLLVIIVGFGLMLFLHYRWANRIALCRSTYRDVLALTILQEDALPLWQIEGASVTLFETTTAAAVVEESLNQRYALLMREGVQSGDLRNLPARNWVVESTDSGARVTVTCE
;
A
#
# COMPACT_ATOMS: atom_id res chain seq x y z
N MET A 1 25.07 -20.33 56.27
CA MET A 1 23.86 -19.86 55.56
C MET A 1 24.19 -18.54 54.91
N THR A 2 24.54 -18.56 53.62
CA THR A 2 24.95 -17.38 52.85
C THR A 2 23.73 -16.78 52.14
N PRO A 3 23.33 -15.53 52.43
CA PRO A 3 22.18 -14.90 51.80
C PRO A 3 22.63 -14.11 50.56
N HIS A 4 23.04 -14.78 49.47
CA HIS A 4 23.48 -14.07 48.25
C HIS A 4 22.54 -14.19 47.04
N SER A 5 21.48 -14.99 47.11
CA SER A 5 20.63 -15.27 45.93
C SER A 5 19.59 -14.19 45.58
N ARG A 6 19.26 -13.27 46.50
CA ARG A 6 18.13 -12.33 46.33
C ARG A 6 18.45 -11.07 45.51
N SER A 7 19.71 -10.61 45.46
CA SER A 7 20.08 -9.41 44.68
C SER A 7 20.36 -9.74 43.22
N GLU A 8 20.94 -10.92 42.95
CA GLU A 8 21.33 -11.37 41.62
C GLU A 8 20.10 -11.56 40.72
N SER A 9 19.06 -12.22 41.25
CA SER A 9 17.77 -12.39 40.56
C SER A 9 17.10 -11.06 40.19
N ARG A 10 17.07 -10.07 41.09
CA ARG A 10 16.48 -8.74 40.82
C ARG A 10 17.19 -7.98 39.69
N SER A 11 18.51 -8.11 39.57
CA SER A 11 19.28 -7.48 38.50
C SER A 11 19.03 -8.14 37.13
N VAL A 12 18.89 -9.46 37.10
CA VAL A 12 18.59 -10.23 35.88
C VAL A 12 17.17 -9.93 35.40
N PHE A 13 16.18 -9.89 36.30
CA PHE A 13 14.81 -9.51 35.93
C PHE A 13 14.70 -8.08 35.38
N ALA A 14 15.47 -7.13 35.93
CA ALA A 14 15.53 -5.77 35.39
C ALA A 14 16.18 -5.72 34.00
N GLY A 15 17.25 -6.51 33.76
CA GLY A 15 17.88 -6.64 32.45
C GLY A 15 16.95 -7.24 31.40
N VAL A 16 16.21 -8.31 31.75
CA VAL A 16 15.24 -8.95 30.84
C VAL A 16 14.09 -8.03 30.50
N ALA A 17 13.56 -7.27 31.48
CA ALA A 17 12.51 -6.29 31.23
C ALA A 17 12.96 -5.17 30.26
N PHE A 18 14.20 -4.69 30.43
CA PHE A 18 14.78 -3.68 29.55
C PHE A 18 14.99 -4.20 28.12
N ILE A 19 15.56 -5.41 27.96
CA ILE A 19 15.73 -6.04 26.65
C ILE A 19 14.38 -6.28 25.98
N SER A 20 13.39 -6.77 26.74
CA SER A 20 12.04 -7.01 26.22
C SER A 20 11.39 -5.71 25.74
N LEU A 21 11.52 -4.63 26.49
CA LEU A 21 11.03 -3.31 26.08
C LEU A 21 11.70 -2.83 24.80
N LEU A 22 13.02 -3.00 24.69
CA LEU A 22 13.78 -2.59 23.52
C LEU A 22 13.36 -3.38 22.27
N VAL A 23 13.14 -4.69 22.40
CA VAL A 23 12.61 -5.54 21.31
C VAL A 23 11.21 -5.09 20.90
N ILE A 24 10.33 -4.75 21.84
CA ILE A 24 8.98 -4.25 21.52
C ILE A 24 9.08 -2.92 20.74
N ILE A 25 9.91 -1.98 21.20
CA ILE A 25 10.08 -0.68 20.53
C ILE A 25 10.62 -0.86 19.11
N VAL A 26 11.66 -1.68 18.95
CA VAL A 26 12.26 -1.94 17.62
C VAL A 26 11.28 -2.68 16.71
N GLY A 27 10.58 -3.69 17.22
CA GLY A 27 9.57 -4.45 16.47
C GLY A 27 8.40 -3.58 16.03
N PHE A 28 7.90 -2.72 16.93
CA PHE A 28 6.83 -1.77 16.62
C PHE A 28 7.29 -0.71 15.61
N GLY A 29 8.51 -0.18 15.76
CA GLY A 29 9.10 0.75 14.81
C GLY A 29 9.26 0.15 13.40
N LEU A 30 9.73 -1.11 13.32
CA LEU A 30 9.83 -1.83 12.05
C LEU A 30 8.45 -2.03 11.42
N MET A 31 7.46 -2.42 12.21
CA MET A 31 6.09 -2.62 11.75
C MET A 31 5.48 -1.32 11.21
N LEU A 32 5.66 -0.19 11.89
CA LEU A 32 5.23 1.12 11.40
C LEU A 32 5.94 1.51 10.10
N PHE A 33 7.24 1.24 10.00
CA PHE A 33 8.01 1.51 8.79
C PHE A 33 7.51 0.70 7.59
N LEU A 34 7.24 -0.60 7.79
CA LEU A 34 6.71 -1.47 6.74
C LEU A 34 5.29 -1.04 6.33
N HIS A 35 4.44 -0.72 7.31
CA HIS A 35 3.09 -0.17 7.05
C HIS A 35 3.16 1.12 6.24
N TYR A 36 4.01 2.07 6.65
CA TYR A 36 4.19 3.34 5.94
C TYR A 36 4.67 3.14 4.49
N ARG A 37 5.64 2.23 4.30
CA ARG A 37 6.14 1.89 2.95
C ARG A 37 5.05 1.31 2.07
N TRP A 38 4.24 0.38 2.60
CA TRP A 38 3.12 -0.22 1.88
C TRP A 38 2.03 0.81 1.57
N ALA A 39 1.58 1.57 2.57
CA ALA A 39 0.55 2.60 2.40
C ALA A 39 0.95 3.65 1.35
N ASN A 40 2.23 4.05 1.31
CA ASN A 40 2.75 4.95 0.27
C ASN A 40 2.68 4.35 -1.13
N ARG A 41 2.98 3.05 -1.31
CA ARG A 41 2.84 2.39 -2.63
C ARG A 41 1.39 2.39 -3.09
N ILE A 42 0.48 2.08 -2.19
CA ILE A 42 -0.96 2.13 -2.47
C ILE A 42 -1.39 3.54 -2.88
N ALA A 43 -0.99 4.56 -2.12
CA ALA A 43 -1.34 5.96 -2.41
C ALA A 43 -0.81 6.42 -3.79
N LEU A 44 0.43 6.08 -4.12
CA LEU A 44 1.05 6.37 -5.42
C LEU A 44 0.31 5.69 -6.58
N CYS A 45 -0.08 4.43 -6.40
CA CYS A 45 -0.87 3.70 -7.38
C CYS A 45 -2.24 4.38 -7.58
N ARG A 46 -2.96 4.72 -6.50
CA ARG A 46 -4.26 5.41 -6.57
C ARG A 46 -4.17 6.75 -7.29
N SER A 47 -3.17 7.58 -6.95
CA SER A 47 -3.01 8.90 -7.58
C SER A 47 -2.74 8.81 -9.08
N THR A 48 -2.02 7.77 -9.52
CA THR A 48 -1.67 7.57 -10.94
C THR A 48 -2.90 7.45 -11.84
N TYR A 49 -3.98 6.86 -11.32
CA TYR A 49 -5.22 6.64 -12.05
C TYR A 49 -6.28 7.71 -11.79
N ARG A 50 -6.28 8.36 -10.63
CA ARG A 50 -7.25 9.40 -10.25
C ARG A 50 -7.32 10.55 -11.25
N ASP A 51 -6.17 10.95 -11.80
CA ASP A 51 -6.08 12.09 -12.70
C ASP A 51 -6.54 11.78 -14.14
N VAL A 52 -6.86 10.52 -14.44
CA VAL A 52 -7.37 10.11 -15.76
C VAL A 52 -8.84 10.52 -15.86
N LEU A 53 -9.18 11.37 -16.83
CA LEU A 53 -10.56 11.70 -17.24
C LEU A 53 -11.51 12.13 -16.10
N ALA A 54 -10.98 12.78 -15.06
CA ALA A 54 -11.76 13.24 -13.90
C ALA A 54 -12.59 12.11 -13.24
N LEU A 55 -12.00 10.93 -13.11
CA LEU A 55 -12.56 9.81 -12.35
C LEU A 55 -12.93 10.26 -10.92
N THR A 56 -14.20 10.13 -10.56
CA THR A 56 -14.68 10.43 -9.21
C THR A 56 -14.55 9.18 -8.34
N ILE A 57 -14.05 9.34 -7.11
CA ILE A 57 -13.96 8.20 -6.18
C ILE A 57 -15.36 7.91 -5.65
N LEU A 58 -15.83 6.69 -5.90
CA LEU A 58 -17.08 6.18 -5.36
C LEU A 58 -16.84 5.50 -4.01
N GLN A 59 -15.80 4.67 -3.94
CA GLN A 59 -15.44 3.91 -2.75
C GLN A 59 -13.93 3.68 -2.73
N GLU A 60 -13.34 3.78 -1.54
CA GLU A 60 -11.92 3.57 -1.31
C GLU A 60 -11.75 2.70 -0.06
N ASP A 61 -11.02 1.59 -0.19
CA ASP A 61 -10.74 0.73 0.94
C ASP A 61 -9.84 1.47 1.96
N ALA A 62 -10.28 1.44 3.22
CA ALA A 62 -9.49 1.92 4.34
C ALA A 62 -8.23 1.06 4.48
N LEU A 63 -7.09 1.71 4.73
CA LEU A 63 -5.82 1.03 4.99
C LEU A 63 -5.72 0.76 6.49
N PRO A 64 -5.89 -0.50 6.96
CA PRO A 64 -5.83 -0.79 8.37
C PRO A 64 -4.42 -0.56 8.90
N LEU A 65 -4.34 0.05 10.08
CA LEU A 65 -3.09 0.52 10.70
C LEU A 65 -2.06 -0.59 10.95
N TRP A 66 -2.51 -1.86 10.96
CA TRP A 66 -1.70 -3.03 11.29
C TRP A 66 -1.20 -3.82 10.08
N GLN A 67 -1.58 -3.43 8.87
CA GLN A 67 -1.25 -4.16 7.66
C GLN A 67 0.08 -3.67 7.06
N ILE A 68 0.94 -4.61 6.70
CA ILE A 68 2.28 -4.31 6.14
C ILE A 68 2.41 -4.73 4.67
N GLU A 69 1.41 -5.43 4.14
CA GLU A 69 1.32 -5.91 2.76
C GLU A 69 -0.13 -6.22 2.38
N GLY A 70 -0.42 -6.27 1.08
CA GLY A 70 -1.70 -6.69 0.54
C GLY A 70 -2.27 -5.70 -0.48
N ALA A 71 -3.38 -6.09 -1.08
CA ALA A 71 -4.06 -5.29 -2.07
C ALA A 71 -5.06 -4.32 -1.44
N SER A 72 -5.30 -3.19 -2.09
CA SER A 72 -6.40 -2.29 -1.79
C SER A 72 -7.19 -2.01 -3.05
N VAL A 73 -8.52 -1.98 -2.94
CA VAL A 73 -9.39 -1.67 -4.08
C VAL A 73 -9.89 -0.23 -3.98
N THR A 74 -9.98 0.43 -5.13
CA THR A 74 -10.60 1.73 -5.27
C THR A 74 -11.54 1.70 -6.46
N LEU A 75 -12.79 2.06 -6.21
CA LEU A 75 -13.85 2.15 -7.20
C LEU A 75 -14.00 3.60 -7.61
N PHE A 76 -13.89 3.83 -8.90
CA PHE A 76 -14.13 5.12 -9.53
C PHE A 76 -15.37 5.06 -10.42
N GLU A 77 -16.03 6.19 -10.57
CA GLU A 77 -17.12 6.37 -11.53
C GLU A 77 -16.79 7.56 -12.45
N THR A 78 -17.29 7.50 -13.67
CA THR A 78 -17.20 8.61 -14.61
C THR A 78 -18.39 8.58 -15.55
N THR A 79 -18.79 9.75 -16.04
CA THR A 79 -19.82 9.90 -17.08
C THR A 79 -19.28 9.60 -18.48
N THR A 80 -17.99 9.33 -18.60
CA THR A 80 -17.34 8.99 -19.85
C THR A 80 -17.65 7.54 -20.24
N ALA A 81 -17.82 7.27 -21.54
CA ALA A 81 -18.09 5.92 -22.03
C ALA A 81 -16.92 4.95 -21.72
N ALA A 82 -17.24 3.72 -21.35
CA ALA A 82 -16.28 2.70 -20.92
C ALA A 82 -15.14 2.47 -21.93
N ALA A 83 -15.43 2.46 -23.24
CA ALA A 83 -14.42 2.28 -24.27
C ALA A 83 -13.34 3.38 -24.27
N VAL A 84 -13.76 4.64 -24.07
CA VAL A 84 -12.85 5.80 -24.01
C VAL A 84 -12.00 5.76 -22.73
N VAL A 85 -12.60 5.32 -21.63
CA VAL A 85 -11.92 5.14 -20.35
C VAL A 85 -10.86 4.04 -20.45
N GLU A 86 -11.23 2.89 -21.02
CA GLU A 86 -10.31 1.77 -21.22
C GLU A 86 -9.15 2.16 -22.15
N GLU A 87 -9.42 2.89 -23.24
CA GLU A 87 -8.37 3.41 -24.12
C GLU A 87 -7.42 4.36 -23.37
N SER A 88 -7.95 5.30 -22.59
CA SER A 88 -7.15 6.27 -21.85
C SER A 88 -6.27 5.61 -20.78
N LEU A 89 -6.81 4.60 -20.08
CA LEU A 89 -6.06 3.80 -19.12
C LEU A 89 -4.95 2.99 -19.80
N ASN A 90 -5.24 2.38 -20.96
CA ASN A 90 -4.26 1.65 -21.75
C ASN A 90 -3.14 2.58 -22.24
N GLN A 91 -3.46 3.79 -22.69
CA GLN A 91 -2.45 4.79 -23.10
C GLN A 91 -1.57 5.21 -21.91
N ARG A 92 -2.16 5.46 -20.74
CA ARG A 92 -1.41 5.81 -19.52
C ARG A 92 -0.48 4.68 -19.09
N TYR A 93 -0.96 3.44 -19.13
CA TYR A 93 -0.16 2.26 -18.83
C TYR A 93 1.02 2.09 -19.80
N ALA A 94 0.79 2.27 -21.10
CA ALA A 94 1.85 2.19 -22.10
C ALA A 94 2.96 3.23 -21.86
N LEU A 95 2.60 4.45 -21.41
CA LEU A 95 3.57 5.48 -21.03
C LEU A 95 4.41 5.04 -19.82
N LEU A 96 3.78 4.53 -18.77
CA LEU A 96 4.49 4.06 -17.57
C LEU A 96 5.40 2.86 -17.87
N MET A 97 4.93 1.92 -18.70
CA MET A 97 5.74 0.80 -19.18
C MET A 97 6.98 1.29 -19.94
N ARG A 98 6.81 2.28 -20.81
CA ARG A 98 7.91 2.89 -21.56
C ARG A 98 8.93 3.55 -20.63
N GLU A 99 8.47 4.30 -19.64
CA GLU A 99 9.33 4.94 -18.65
C GLU A 99 10.12 3.92 -17.83
N GLY A 100 9.47 2.83 -17.38
CA GLY A 100 10.14 1.75 -16.66
C GLY A 100 11.20 1.00 -17.49
N VAL A 101 10.94 0.81 -18.79
CA VAL A 101 11.94 0.23 -19.71
C VAL A 101 13.10 1.20 -19.94
N GLN A 102 12.84 2.50 -20.11
CA GLN A 102 13.87 3.51 -20.34
C GLN A 102 14.75 3.76 -19.11
N SER A 103 14.16 3.71 -17.91
CA SER A 103 14.90 3.85 -16.64
C SER A 103 15.71 2.60 -16.28
N GLY A 104 15.45 1.46 -16.94
CA GLY A 104 16.06 0.17 -16.65
C GLY A 104 15.46 -0.53 -15.43
N ASP A 105 14.41 0.02 -14.82
CA ASP A 105 13.73 -0.58 -13.67
C ASP A 105 12.65 -1.60 -14.10
N LEU A 106 13.10 -2.67 -14.75
CA LEU A 106 12.23 -3.75 -15.23
C LEU A 106 11.57 -4.56 -14.11
N ARG A 107 12.03 -4.41 -12.86
CA ARG A 107 11.50 -5.14 -11.70
C ARG A 107 10.25 -4.48 -11.12
N ASN A 108 10.07 -3.19 -11.35
CA ASN A 108 8.92 -2.42 -10.85
C ASN A 108 8.03 -1.91 -12.00
N LEU A 109 7.93 -2.69 -13.08
CA LEU A 109 6.98 -2.36 -14.14
C LEU A 109 5.56 -2.38 -13.57
N PRO A 110 4.72 -1.38 -13.92
CA PRO A 110 3.34 -1.35 -13.47
C PRO A 110 2.62 -2.60 -13.98
N ALA A 111 1.81 -3.23 -13.13
CA ALA A 111 0.91 -4.29 -13.56
C ALA A 111 -0.41 -3.68 -14.09
N ARG A 112 -1.04 -4.34 -15.07
CA ARG A 112 -2.43 -4.00 -15.43
C ARG A 112 -3.34 -4.41 -14.27
N ASN A 113 -3.87 -3.41 -13.58
CA ASN A 113 -4.53 -3.61 -12.30
C ASN A 113 -5.90 -2.92 -12.22
N TRP A 114 -6.54 -2.71 -13.37
CA TRP A 114 -7.87 -2.12 -13.45
C TRP A 114 -8.85 -2.99 -14.25
N VAL A 115 -10.12 -2.89 -13.90
CA VAL A 115 -11.25 -3.44 -14.62
C VAL A 115 -12.21 -2.29 -14.92
N VAL A 116 -12.65 -2.17 -16.18
CA VAL A 116 -13.63 -1.17 -16.61
C VAL A 116 -14.95 -1.88 -16.90
N GLU A 117 -16.02 -1.37 -16.32
CA GLU A 117 -17.39 -1.83 -16.55
C GLU A 117 -18.22 -0.68 -17.12
N SER A 118 -19.09 -0.98 -18.08
CA SER A 118 -20.07 0.01 -18.56
C SER A 118 -21.19 0.14 -17.55
N THR A 119 -21.62 1.37 -17.30
CA THR A 119 -22.81 1.68 -16.49
C THR A 119 -23.85 2.40 -17.36
N ASP A 120 -25.06 2.61 -16.83
CA ASP A 120 -26.11 3.36 -17.53
C ASP A 120 -25.73 4.83 -17.80
N SER A 121 -24.83 5.37 -16.99
CA SER A 121 -24.40 6.78 -16.97
C SER A 121 -23.01 7.01 -17.56
N GLY A 122 -22.25 5.97 -17.88
CA GLY A 122 -20.86 6.06 -18.34
C GLY A 122 -20.07 4.79 -18.04
N ALA A 123 -19.14 4.86 -17.10
CA ALA A 123 -18.27 3.76 -16.74
C ALA A 123 -17.94 3.71 -15.25
N ARG A 124 -17.71 2.50 -14.76
CA ARG A 124 -17.14 2.20 -13.45
C ARG A 124 -15.77 1.58 -13.64
N VAL A 125 -14.79 2.06 -12.88
CA VAL A 125 -13.43 1.53 -12.91
C VAL A 125 -13.08 0.99 -11.54
N THR A 126 -12.71 -0.27 -11.48
CA THR A 126 -12.18 -0.90 -10.26
C THR A 126 -10.67 -1.00 -10.42
N VAL A 127 -9.91 -0.34 -9.54
CA VAL A 127 -8.44 -0.38 -9.52
C VAL A 127 -7.97 -1.14 -8.28
N THR A 128 -7.04 -2.07 -8.46
CA THR A 128 -6.44 -2.88 -7.39
C THR A 128 -4.97 -2.50 -7.23
N CYS A 129 -4.57 -1.89 -6.13
CA CYS A 129 -3.19 -1.49 -5.86
C CYS A 129 -2.53 -2.46 -4.87
N GLU A 130 -1.25 -2.82 -5.06
CA GLU A 130 -0.48 -3.76 -4.23
C GLU A 130 0.90 -3.19 -3.81
#